data_AF-A0A925S165-F1
#
_entry.id   AF-A0A925S165-F1
#
_cell.length_a   1.000
_cell.length_b   1.000
_cell.length_c   1.000
_cell.angle_alpha   90.00
_cell.angle_beta   90.00
_cell.angle_gamma   90.00
#
_symmetry.space_group_name_H-M   'P 1'
#
loop_
_entity.id
_entity.type
_entity.pdbx_description
1 polymer ?
#
loop_
_entity_poly.entity_id
_entity_poly.type
_entity_poly.pdbx_seq_one_letter_code
_entity_poly.pdbx_strand_id
1 'polypeptide(L)' 'MYTKTLYAGWADMDFNSHMKNTAYLDKAADVRQMFLMEHGFPMEEFLRLRIGPVVMKDEVEYFNEVGL' A
#
# COMPACT_ATOMS: atom_id res chain seq x y z
N MET A 1 -11.71 2.83 12.02
CA MET A 1 -10.92 3.36 10.89
C MET A 1 -9.47 3.02 11.17
N TYR A 2 -8.75 2.38 10.23
CA TYR A 2 -7.33 2.05 10.37
C TYR A 2 -6.51 3.01 9.49
N THR A 3 -5.48 3.64 10.04
CA THR A 3 -4.68 4.64 9.32
C THR A 3 -3.21 4.53 9.68
N LYS A 4 -2.34 4.86 8.73
CA LYS A 4 -0.89 4.95 8.90
C LYS A 4 -0.36 6.17 8.17
N THR A 5 0.52 6.91 8.81
CA THR A 5 1.33 7.94 8.15
C THR A 5 2.48 7.25 7.42
N LEU A 6 2.57 7.49 6.12
CA LEU A 6 3.62 6.97 5.25
C LEU A 6 4.43 8.12 4.69
N TYR A 7 5.67 7.84 4.32
CA TYR A 7 6.56 8.79 3.67
C TYR A 7 6.71 8.42 2.19
N ALA A 8 6.60 9.44 1.34
CA ALA A 8 6.93 9.32 -0.08
C ALA A 8 8.45 9.53 -0.23
N GLY A 9 9.10 8.60 -0.90
CA GLY A 9 10.53 8.66 -1.20
C GLY A 9 10.80 8.93 -2.67
N TRP A 10 12.08 9.14 -3.03
CA TRP A 10 12.51 9.33 -4.42
C TRP A 10 12.05 8.21 -5.37
N ALA A 11 12.02 6.95 -4.90
CA ALA A 11 11.57 5.82 -5.70
C ALA A 11 10.06 5.81 -5.98
N ASP A 12 9.29 6.59 -5.22
CA ASP A 12 7.85 6.74 -5.39
C ASP A 12 7.51 7.81 -6.45
N MET A 13 8.49 8.60 -6.91
CA MET A 13 8.29 9.66 -7.89
C MET A 13 8.38 9.16 -9.33
N ASP A 14 7.62 9.78 -10.23
CA ASP A 14 7.76 9.66 -11.67
C ASP A 14 8.72 10.71 -12.24
N PHE A 15 8.85 10.75 -13.57
CA PHE A 15 9.72 11.70 -14.26
C PHE A 15 9.31 13.17 -14.07
N ASN A 16 8.06 13.43 -13.67
CA ASN A 16 7.54 14.78 -13.39
C ASN A 16 7.76 15.18 -11.92
N SER A 17 8.48 14.38 -11.13
CA SER A 17 8.68 14.59 -9.69
C SER A 17 7.39 14.56 -8.86
N HIS A 18 6.34 13.91 -9.37
CA HIS A 18 5.12 13.64 -8.63
C HIS A 18 5.07 12.15 -8.29
N MET A 19 4.35 11.81 -7.23
CA MET A 19 4.14 10.43 -6.84
C MET A 19 3.48 9.66 -7.99
N LYS A 20 4.16 8.63 -8.47
CA LYS A 20 3.67 7.79 -9.58
C LYS A 20 2.40 7.05 -9.15
N ASN A 21 1.48 6.86 -10.09
CA ASN A 21 0.19 6.20 -9.82
C ASN A 21 0.34 4.85 -9.11
N THR A 22 1.34 4.04 -9.50
CA THR A 22 1.57 2.73 -8.88
C THR A 22 2.02 2.82 -7.42
N ALA A 23 2.77 3.87 -7.04
CA ALA A 23 3.20 4.03 -5.66
C ALA A 23 2.01 4.21 -4.71
N TYR A 24 0.93 4.86 -5.13
CA TYR A 24 -0.27 4.98 -4.29
C TYR A 24 -0.87 3.60 -3.97
N LEU A 25 -0.92 2.71 -4.96
CA LEU A 25 -1.41 1.34 -4.79
C LEU A 25 -0.47 0.51 -3.92
N ASP A 26 0.85 0.65 -4.10
CA ASP A 26 1.86 -0.04 -3.30
C ASP A 26 1.74 0.37 -1.81
N LYS A 27 1.66 1.67 -1.53
CA LYS A 27 1.44 2.18 -0.17
C LYS A 27 0.11 1.68 0.41
N ALA A 28 -0.95 1.61 -0.38
CA ALA A 28 -2.24 1.05 0.07
C ALA A 28 -2.14 -0.46 0.36
N ALA A 29 -1.37 -1.22 -0.43
CA ALA A 29 -1.08 -2.63 -0.16
C ALA A 29 -0.31 -2.82 1.16
N ASP A 30 0.69 -1.96 1.43
CA ASP A 30 1.42 -1.98 2.70
C ASP A 30 0.50 -1.75 3.89
N VAL A 31 -0.40 -0.77 3.83
CA VAL A 31 -1.37 -0.50 4.91
C VAL A 31 -2.32 -1.68 5.12
N ARG A 32 -2.76 -2.36 4.05
CA ARG A 32 -3.58 -3.58 4.15
C ARG A 32 -2.82 -4.68 4.90
N GLN A 33 -1.53 -4.87 4.61
CA GLN A 33 -0.71 -5.85 5.33
C GLN A 33 -0.44 -5.44 6.79
N MET A 34 -0.17 -4.16 7.05
CA MET A 34 -0.01 -3.66 8.43
C MET A 34 -1.27 -3.88 9.26
N PHE A 35 -2.45 -3.66 8.66
CA PHE A 35 -3.72 -3.95 9.32
C PHE A 35 -3.82 -5.41 9.74
N LEU A 36 -3.58 -6.34 8.82
CA LEU A 36 -3.65 -7.79 9.09
C LEU A 36 -2.66 -8.20 10.18
N MET A 37 -1.41 -7.74 10.07
CA MET A 37 -0.35 -8.00 11.04
C MET A 37 -0.73 -7.53 12.45
N GLU A 38 -1.24 -6.30 12.59
CA GLU A 38 -1.62 -5.73 13.90
C GLU A 38 -2.89 -6.37 14.49
N HIS A 39 -3.63 -7.14 13.70
CA HIS A 39 -4.81 -7.90 14.15
C HIS A 39 -4.55 -9.41 14.27
N GLY A 40 -3.28 -9.80 14.41
CA GLY A 40 -2.89 -11.18 14.70
C GLY A 40 -2.75 -12.07 13.46
N PHE A 41 -2.61 -11.47 12.28
CA PHE A 41 -2.45 -12.19 11.02
C PHE A 41 -1.23 -11.70 10.23
N PRO A 42 0.00 -11.96 10.72
CA PRO A 42 1.23 -11.59 10.04
C PRO A 42 1.54 -12.53 8.86
N MET A 43 2.63 -12.26 8.13
CA MET A 43 3.03 -13.03 6.96
C MET A 43 3.27 -14.52 7.24
N GLU A 44 3.72 -14.86 8.44
CA GLU A 44 3.94 -16.22 8.88
C GLU A 44 2.64 -17.04 8.91
N GLU A 45 1.50 -16.40 9.20
CA GLU A 45 0.19 -17.06 9.21
C GLU A 45 -0.29 -17.38 7.79
N PHE A 46 -0.06 -16.48 6.83
CA PHE A 46 -0.31 -16.74 5.40
C PHE A 46 0.51 -17.95 4.91
N LEU A 47 1.80 -18.01 5.28
CA LEU A 47 2.68 -19.13 4.94
C LEU A 47 2.23 -20.44 5.60
N ARG A 48 1.91 -20.41 6.90
CA ARG A 48 1.43 -21.57 7.68
C ARG A 48 0.16 -22.17 7.07
N LEU A 49 -0.78 -21.32 6.68
CA LEU A 49 -2.07 -21.73 6.12
C LEU A 49 -2.02 -22.00 4.62
N ARG A 50 -0.92 -21.62 3.93
CA ARG A 50 -0.76 -21.70 2.47
C ARG A 50 -1.86 -20.95 1.73
N ILE A 51 -2.22 -19.79 2.24
CA ILE A 51 -3.18 -18.87 1.62
C ILE A 51 -2.51 -17.50 1.43
N GLY A 52 -2.96 -16.76 0.42
CA GLY A 52 -2.49 -15.40 0.17
C GLY A 52 -3.67 -14.54 -0.30
N PRO A 53 -3.79 -13.28 0.19
CA PRO A 53 -4.82 -12.39 -0.29
C PRO A 53 -4.50 -11.97 -1.73
N VAL A 54 -5.51 -11.95 -2.58
CA VAL A 54 -5.39 -11.49 -3.97
C VAL A 54 -6.31 -10.30 -4.16
N VAL A 55 -5.76 -9.21 -4.67
CA VAL A 55 -6.57 -8.04 -5.03
C VAL A 55 -7.23 -8.30 -6.38
N MET A 56 -8.56 -8.26 -6.40
CA MET A 56 -9.34 -8.49 -7.63
C MET A 56 -9.55 -7.20 -8.43
N LYS A 57 -9.69 -6.06 -7.75
CA LYS A 57 -9.87 -4.73 -8.33
C LYS A 57 -9.47 -3.67 -7.30
N ASP A 58 -8.68 -2.69 -7.73
CA ASP A 58 -8.51 -1.43 -7.02
C ASP A 58 -9.16 -0.32 -7.87
N GLU A 59 -9.88 0.58 -7.22
CA GLU A 59 -10.38 1.83 -7.81
C GLU A 59 -9.78 2.98 -7.01
N VAL A 60 -9.23 3.98 -7.71
CA VAL A 60 -8.57 5.11 -7.07
C VAL A 60 -8.88 6.39 -7.84
N GLU A 61 -9.16 7.45 -7.09
CA GLU A 61 -9.39 8.79 -7.62
C GLU A 61 -8.32 9.73 -7.07
N TYR A 62 -7.68 10.48 -7.95
CA TYR A 62 -6.62 11.42 -7.60
C TYR A 62 -7.19 12.84 -7.57
N PHE A 63 -7.12 13.49 -6.41
CA PHE A 63 -7.63 14.85 -6.23
C PHE A 63 -6.53 15.90 -6.21
N ASN A 64 -5.37 15.57 -5.65
CA ASN A 64 -4.21 16.45 -5.55
C ASN A 64 -2.93 15.63 -5.72
N GLU A 65 -1.90 16.27 -6.25
CA GLU A 65 -0.59 15.67 -6.40
C GLU A 65 0.20 15.66 -5.08
N VAL A 66 1.08 14.67 -4.94
CA VAL A 66 2.11 14.62 -3.90
C VAL A 66 3.44 14.68 -4.61
N GLY A 67 4.21 15.74 -4.39
CA GLY A 67 5.53 15.94 -4.99
C GLY A 67 6.62 16.03 -3.93
N LEU A 68 7.85 16.20 -4.41
CA LEU A 68 9.02 16.55 -3.60
C LEU A 68 9.05 18.04 -3.24
#